data_AF-A0A3D1XPS7-F1
#
_entry.id   AF-A0A3D1XPS7-F1
#
_cell.length_a   1.000
_cell.length_b   1.000
_cell.length_c   1.000
_cell.angle_alpha   90.00
_cell.angle_beta   90.00
_cell.angle_gamma   90.00
#
_symmetry.space_group_name_H-M   'P 1'
#
loop_
_entity.id
_entity.type
_entity.pdbx_description
1 polymer ?
#
loop_
_entity_poly.entity_id
_entity_poly.type
_entity_poly.pdbx_seq_one_letter_code
_entity_poly.pdbx_strand_id
1 'polypeptide(L)'
;QFYDELGYHKFFERILFHLPIWVYGFVLVIILTRFVLQKRKMTSSDLHLLAIVGFGVCAFGLVIWRAGFDNLLRTLPPFYILFCYLLFQVWQKALVFQSAPENSIHARSTRIPLSLLIVFLPCLFYYEMNTHHGFYAGSIGARGWVINKDVKAVHPETTAIKLERMDVLTSPNEAKWISEVVKRISVYSKKGDPILALPLNPIFYFLTDRVNPTPYEWVLPGMLDEEKELEMVETLKAKPPKVVIYVDIAIDGKEERRLKNYAPHIYKYLVENYAFQEMIGLFQILLPRTQQGNLGF
;
A
#
# COMPACT_ATOMS: atom_id res chain seq x y z
N GLN A 1 -22.85 11.70 -17.13
CA GLN A 1 -21.58 11.53 -17.88
C GLN A 1 -20.37 11.30 -16.97
N PHE A 2 -19.91 12.24 -16.13
CA PHE A 2 -18.74 11.97 -15.25
C PHE A 2 -19.01 10.97 -14.11
N TYR A 3 -20.26 10.89 -13.63
CA TYR A 3 -20.69 9.95 -12.58
C TYR A 3 -20.90 8.51 -13.09
N ASP A 4 -21.31 8.37 -14.36
CA ASP A 4 -21.67 7.07 -14.95
C ASP A 4 -20.44 6.23 -15.30
N GLU A 5 -19.28 6.87 -15.52
CA GLU A 5 -18.02 6.20 -15.87
C GLU A 5 -17.16 5.81 -14.65
N LEU A 6 -17.29 6.52 -13.53
CA LEU A 6 -16.38 6.37 -12.38
C LEU A 6 -16.89 5.37 -11.32
N GLY A 7 -18.21 5.28 -11.14
CA GLY A 7 -18.84 4.53 -10.05
C GLY A 7 -18.80 5.27 -8.70
N TYR A 8 -19.84 5.09 -7.88
CA TYR A 8 -20.02 5.80 -6.61
C TYR A 8 -18.84 5.68 -5.64
N HIS A 9 -18.25 4.49 -5.55
CA HIS A 9 -17.15 4.22 -4.63
C HIS A 9 -15.88 5.00 -5.00
N LYS A 10 -15.45 5.00 -6.28
CA LYS A 10 -14.26 5.77 -6.70
C LYS A 10 -14.43 7.27 -6.51
N PHE A 11 -15.66 7.78 -6.65
CA PHE A 11 -15.94 9.19 -6.38
C PHE A 11 -15.80 9.51 -4.88
N PHE A 12 -16.35 8.65 -4.01
CA PHE A 12 -16.20 8.77 -2.57
C PHE A 12 -14.73 8.71 -2.13
N GLU A 13 -13.96 7.75 -2.65
CA GLU A 13 -12.52 7.61 -2.39
C GLU A 13 -11.76 8.89 -2.76
N ARG A 14 -12.07 9.49 -3.93
CA ARG A 14 -11.46 10.76 -4.35
C ARG A 14 -11.80 11.90 -3.41
N ILE A 15 -13.02 11.98 -2.91
CA ILE A 15 -13.40 12.98 -1.90
C ILE A 15 -12.52 12.81 -0.66
N LEU A 16 -12.43 11.59 -0.12
CA LEU A 16 -11.61 11.32 1.06
C LEU A 16 -10.14 11.69 0.84
N PHE A 17 -9.61 11.43 -0.36
CA PHE A 17 -8.22 11.75 -0.69
C PHE A 17 -7.94 13.27 -0.68
N HIS A 18 -8.88 14.10 -1.13
CA HIS A 18 -8.69 15.55 -1.23
C HIS A 18 -9.14 16.31 0.02
N LEU A 19 -10.00 15.70 0.85
CA LEU A 19 -10.57 16.32 2.03
C LEU A 19 -9.51 16.87 3.01
N PRO A 20 -8.38 16.20 3.28
CA PRO A 20 -7.30 16.77 4.10
C PRO A 20 -6.76 18.09 3.59
N ILE A 21 -6.43 18.16 2.29
CA ILE A 21 -5.90 19.39 1.66
C ILE A 21 -6.94 20.52 1.75
N TRP A 22 -8.21 20.21 1.50
CA TRP A 22 -9.29 21.20 1.61
C TRP A 22 -9.44 21.74 3.04
N VAL A 23 -9.36 20.87 4.05
CA VAL A 23 -9.38 21.30 5.46
C VAL A 23 -8.19 22.19 5.80
N TYR A 24 -6.99 21.84 5.35
CA TYR A 24 -5.79 22.66 5.55
C TYR A 24 -5.95 24.04 4.91
N GLY A 25 -6.41 24.08 3.65
CA GLY A 25 -6.68 25.32 2.94
C GLY A 25 -7.75 26.18 3.62
N PHE A 26 -8.84 25.56 4.09
CA PHE A 26 -9.92 26.27 4.76
C PHE A 26 -9.49 26.87 6.10
N VAL A 27 -8.74 26.13 6.91
CA VAL A 27 -8.16 26.66 8.16
C VAL A 27 -7.22 27.82 7.88
N LEU A 28 -6.37 27.70 6.85
CA LEU A 28 -5.48 28.79 6.45
C LEU A 28 -6.26 30.04 6.03
N VAL A 29 -7.33 29.89 5.23
CA VAL A 29 -8.21 31.00 4.85
C VAL A 29 -8.87 31.65 6.07
N ILE A 30 -9.31 30.88 7.07
CA ILE A 30 -9.86 31.43 8.32
C ILE A 30 -8.82 32.29 9.04
N ILE A 31 -7.59 31.79 9.18
CA ILE A 31 -6.51 32.51 9.88
C ILE A 31 -6.15 33.79 9.12
N LEU A 32 -5.98 33.71 7.80
CA LEU A 32 -5.69 34.86 6.94
C LEU A 32 -6.83 35.89 6.99
N THR A 33 -8.09 35.46 6.99
CA THR A 33 -9.25 36.36 7.10
C THR A 33 -9.25 37.10 8.44
N ARG A 34 -8.98 36.40 9.55
CA ARG A 34 -8.89 37.02 10.88
C ARG A 34 -7.75 38.04 10.95
N PHE A 35 -6.60 37.71 10.40
CA PHE A 35 -5.42 38.55 10.48
C PHE A 35 -5.45 39.74 9.50
N VAL A 36 -5.76 39.49 8.23
CA VAL A 36 -5.69 40.49 7.15
C VAL A 36 -6.97 41.33 7.09
N LEU A 37 -8.14 40.69 7.00
CA LEU A 37 -9.40 41.39 6.78
C LEU A 37 -9.96 41.96 8.09
N GLN A 38 -9.87 41.21 9.19
CA GLN A 38 -10.38 41.64 10.50
C GLN A 38 -9.33 42.35 11.35
N LYS A 39 -8.07 42.46 10.88
CA LYS A 39 -6.94 43.10 11.57
C LYS A 39 -6.75 42.62 13.03
N ARG A 40 -7.12 41.37 13.33
CA ARG A 40 -6.89 40.79 14.67
C ARG A 40 -5.40 40.47 14.83
N LYS A 41 -4.86 40.74 16.03
CA LYS A 41 -3.54 40.24 16.42
C LYS A 41 -3.56 38.72 16.45
N MET A 42 -2.48 38.11 15.97
CA MET A 42 -2.35 36.66 15.96
C MET A 42 -2.29 36.13 17.40
N THR A 43 -3.15 35.16 17.70
CA THR A 43 -3.21 34.55 19.03
C THR A 43 -2.34 33.29 19.08
N SER A 44 -2.05 32.80 20.28
CA SER A 44 -1.39 31.49 20.46
C SER A 44 -2.20 30.35 19.81
N SER A 45 -3.54 30.43 19.83
CA SER A 45 -4.39 29.46 19.13
C SER A 45 -4.20 29.49 17.62
N ASP A 46 -4.05 30.67 17.01
CA ASP A 46 -3.83 30.79 15.56
C ASP A 46 -2.45 30.22 15.18
N LEU A 47 -1.43 30.43 16.03
CA LEU A 47 -0.10 29.83 15.86
C LEU A 47 -0.13 28.30 15.94
N HIS A 48 -0.87 27.72 16.90
CA HIS A 48 -1.04 26.26 16.97
C HIS A 48 -1.73 25.71 15.72
N LEU A 49 -2.79 26.38 15.23
CA LEU A 49 -3.46 25.97 13.99
C LEU A 49 -2.51 26.04 12.79
N LEU A 50 -1.70 27.10 12.66
CA LEU A 50 -0.68 27.20 11.62
C LEU A 50 0.35 26.08 11.71
N ALA A 51 0.83 25.74 12.91
CA ALA A 51 1.78 24.66 13.12
C ALA A 51 1.20 23.30 12.69
N ILE A 52 -0.06 23.01 13.06
CA ILE A 52 -0.75 21.77 12.68
C ILE A 52 -0.99 21.74 11.16
N VAL A 53 -1.39 22.86 10.54
CA VAL A 53 -1.52 22.96 9.07
C VAL A 53 -0.19 22.69 8.39
N GLY A 54 0.89 23.34 8.83
CA GLY A 54 2.23 23.16 8.28
C GLY A 54 2.71 21.72 8.37
N PHE A 55 2.58 21.11 9.56
CA PHE A 55 2.90 19.70 9.76
C PHE A 55 2.02 18.78 8.89
N GLY A 56 0.72 19.08 8.77
CA GLY A 56 -0.22 18.36 7.91
C GLY A 56 0.17 18.39 6.44
N VAL A 57 0.53 19.56 5.91
CA VAL A 57 0.99 19.72 4.51
C VAL A 57 2.29 18.97 4.26
N CYS A 58 3.26 19.07 5.18
CA CYS A 58 4.52 18.33 5.08
C CYS A 58 4.30 16.81 5.13
N ALA A 59 3.49 16.33 6.07
CA ALA A 59 3.16 14.92 6.20
C ALA A 59 2.42 14.40 4.95
N PHE A 60 1.49 15.18 4.39
CA PHE A 60 0.74 14.82 3.19
C PHE A 60 1.63 14.62 1.96
N GLY A 61 2.87 15.15 1.95
CA GLY A 61 3.86 14.82 0.92
C GLY A 61 4.04 13.31 0.75
N LEU A 62 3.96 12.53 1.83
CA LEU A 62 4.05 11.06 1.78
C LEU A 62 2.97 10.42 0.90
N VAL A 63 1.77 11.02 0.85
CA VAL A 63 0.65 10.59 0.00
C VAL A 63 0.91 10.90 -1.47
N ILE A 64 1.58 12.02 -1.76
CA ILE A 64 1.93 12.41 -3.14
C ILE A 64 2.97 11.45 -3.72
N TRP A 65 3.99 11.11 -2.93
CA TRP A 65 5.08 10.22 -3.37
C TRP A 65 4.65 8.75 -3.46
N ARG A 66 3.80 8.29 -2.54
CA ARG A 66 3.27 6.91 -2.55
C ARG A 66 1.76 6.94 -2.38
N ALA A 67 1.07 7.27 -3.47
CA ALA A 67 -0.38 7.34 -3.50
C ALA A 67 -1.00 5.98 -3.19
N GLY A 68 -1.63 5.90 -2.01
CA GLY A 68 -2.32 4.74 -1.49
C GLY A 68 -3.11 5.12 -0.24
N PHE A 69 -4.24 4.45 -0.02
CA PHE A 69 -5.12 4.75 1.11
C PHE A 69 -4.45 4.48 2.47
N ASP A 70 -3.51 3.52 2.50
CA ASP A 70 -2.63 3.21 3.63
C ASP A 70 -1.71 4.38 3.99
N ASN A 71 -1.12 5.02 2.97
CA ASN A 71 -0.25 6.18 3.13
C ASN A 71 -1.05 7.42 3.49
N LEU A 72 -2.27 7.57 2.95
CA LEU A 72 -3.22 8.59 3.36
C LEU A 72 -3.51 8.51 4.86
N LEU A 73 -3.88 7.34 5.38
CA LEU A 73 -4.22 7.12 6.79
C LEU A 73 -3.10 7.57 7.75
N ARG A 74 -1.84 7.31 7.38
CA ARG A 74 -0.64 7.72 8.17
C ARG A 74 -0.51 9.24 8.31
N THR A 75 -1.10 10.00 7.40
CA THR A 75 -1.02 11.46 7.35
C THR A 75 -2.27 12.16 7.88
N LEU A 76 -3.29 11.41 8.32
CA LEU A 76 -4.55 11.97 8.82
C LEU A 76 -4.53 12.58 10.23
N PRO A 77 -3.58 12.33 11.16
CA PRO A 77 -3.68 12.93 12.50
C PRO A 77 -3.85 14.47 12.51
N PRO A 78 -3.09 15.25 11.71
CA PRO A 78 -3.27 16.70 11.63
C PRO A 78 -4.63 17.08 11.03
N PHE A 79 -5.06 16.35 9.99
CA PHE A 79 -6.39 16.50 9.41
C PHE A 79 -7.49 16.28 10.45
N TYR A 80 -7.43 15.22 11.25
CA TYR A 80 -8.47 14.94 12.25
C TYR A 80 -8.59 16.04 13.29
N ILE A 81 -7.46 16.55 13.79
CA ILE A 81 -7.47 17.65 14.77
C ILE A 81 -8.13 18.89 14.15
N LEU A 82 -7.72 19.27 12.94
CA LEU A 82 -8.24 20.46 12.27
C LEU A 82 -9.70 20.30 11.83
N PHE A 83 -10.08 19.11 11.39
CA PHE A 83 -11.43 18.82 10.94
C PHE A 83 -12.41 18.82 12.11
N CYS A 84 -12.06 18.19 13.24
CA CYS A 84 -12.83 18.29 14.48
C CYS A 84 -12.95 19.75 14.97
N TYR A 85 -11.87 20.54 14.86
CA TYR A 85 -11.92 21.98 15.14
C TYR A 85 -12.94 22.71 14.24
N LEU A 86 -12.94 22.46 12.93
CA LEU A 86 -13.90 23.08 12.00
C LEU A 86 -15.34 22.66 12.30
N LEU A 87 -15.58 21.37 12.53
CA LEU A 87 -16.91 20.87 12.87
C LEU A 87 -17.40 21.45 14.21
N PHE A 88 -16.50 21.63 15.19
CA PHE A 88 -16.81 22.32 16.44
C PHE A 88 -17.19 23.79 16.22
N GLN A 89 -16.49 24.52 15.34
CA GLN A 89 -16.86 25.89 14.99
C GLN A 89 -18.25 25.98 14.34
N VAL A 90 -18.58 25.03 13.45
CA VAL A 90 -19.92 24.93 12.85
C VAL A 90 -20.96 24.62 13.92
N TRP A 91 -20.68 23.66 14.81
CA TRP A 91 -21.54 23.31 15.93
C TRP A 91 -21.85 24.52 16.82
N GLN A 92 -20.83 25.31 17.20
CA GLN A 92 -21.02 26.52 18.01
C GLN A 92 -21.93 27.54 17.30
N LYS A 93 -21.68 27.81 16.01
CA LYS A 93 -22.50 28.76 15.23
C LYS A 93 -23.94 28.29 15.06
N ALA A 94 -24.16 27.01 14.81
CA ALA A 94 -25.49 26.43 14.67
C ALA A 94 -26.31 26.58 15.95
N LEU A 95 -25.69 26.42 17.13
CA LEU A 95 -26.36 26.61 18.41
C LEU A 95 -26.69 28.07 18.70
N VAL A 96 -25.77 29.00 18.40
CA VAL A 96 -26.02 30.44 18.56
C VAL A 96 -27.18 30.88 17.67
N PHE A 97 -27.23 30.41 16.42
CA PHE A 97 -28.30 30.75 15.48
C PHE A 97 -29.69 30.31 15.96
N GLN A 98 -29.78 29.17 16.64
CA GLN A 98 -31.06 28.61 17.07
C GLN A 98 -31.71 29.39 18.23
N SER A 99 -30.98 30.29 18.92
CA SER A 99 -31.50 31.14 20.01
C SER A 99 -32.35 30.38 21.06
N ALA A 100 -32.17 29.06 21.15
CA ALA A 100 -33.05 28.19 21.91
C ALA A 100 -32.52 28.09 23.35
N PRO A 101 -33.39 28.19 24.37
CA PRO A 101 -32.97 28.03 25.75
C PRO A 101 -32.28 26.67 25.92
N GLU A 102 -31.22 26.65 26.73
CA GLU A 102 -30.22 25.59 26.83
C GLU A 102 -30.81 24.19 27.09
N ASN A 103 -32.04 24.14 27.60
CA ASN A 103 -32.81 22.96 27.99
C ASN A 103 -34.01 22.59 27.08
N SER A 104 -34.22 23.29 25.96
CA SER A 104 -35.35 22.95 25.07
C SER A 104 -35.13 21.63 24.33
N ILE A 105 -36.22 20.88 24.09
CA ILE A 105 -36.20 19.63 23.32
C ILE A 105 -35.64 19.87 21.91
N HIS A 106 -35.95 21.02 21.30
CA HIS A 106 -35.38 21.43 20.01
C HIS A 106 -33.85 21.58 20.04
N ALA A 107 -33.29 22.21 21.07
CA ALA A 107 -31.84 22.29 21.23
C ALA A 107 -31.18 20.91 21.39
N ARG A 108 -31.84 19.96 22.06
CA ARG A 108 -31.33 18.57 22.16
C ARG A 108 -31.39 17.84 20.82
N SER A 109 -32.47 18.01 20.05
CA SER A 109 -32.63 17.35 18.74
C SER A 109 -31.62 17.80 17.69
N THR A 110 -31.01 18.98 17.84
CA THR A 110 -30.00 19.51 16.92
C THR A 110 -28.58 19.28 17.42
N ARG A 111 -28.35 19.34 18.74
CA ARG A 111 -27.05 19.06 19.37
C ARG A 111 -26.59 17.63 19.12
N ILE A 112 -27.46 16.65 19.35
CA ILE A 112 -27.09 15.23 19.27
C ILE A 112 -26.59 14.86 17.87
N PRO A 113 -27.32 15.13 16.77
CA PRO A 113 -26.83 14.81 15.43
C PRO A 113 -25.52 15.50 15.08
N LEU A 114 -25.35 16.79 15.41
CA LEU A 114 -24.12 17.51 15.11
C LEU A 114 -22.91 16.96 15.91
N SER A 115 -23.12 16.59 17.17
CA SER A 115 -22.09 15.94 17.97
C SER A 115 -21.74 14.54 17.44
N LEU A 116 -22.73 13.77 16.98
CA LEU A 116 -22.49 12.49 16.31
C LEU A 116 -21.70 12.69 15.01
N LEU A 117 -22.00 13.72 14.21
CA LEU A 117 -21.22 14.03 13.01
C LEU A 117 -19.75 14.36 13.34
N ILE A 118 -19.49 15.14 14.40
CA ILE A 118 -18.11 15.41 14.87
C ILE A 118 -17.36 14.11 15.19
N VAL A 119 -18.02 13.15 15.84
CA VAL A 119 -17.41 11.89 16.27
C VAL A 119 -17.22 10.92 15.11
N PHE A 120 -18.24 10.75 14.26
CA PHE A 120 -18.29 9.67 13.27
C PHE A 120 -17.82 10.04 11.87
N LEU A 121 -17.88 11.31 11.46
CA LEU A 121 -17.40 11.70 10.12
C LEU A 121 -15.88 11.45 9.94
N PRO A 122 -15.02 11.69 10.95
CA PRO A 122 -13.63 11.25 10.91
C PRO A 122 -13.45 9.74 10.69
N CYS A 123 -14.40 8.93 11.16
CA CYS A 123 -14.34 7.46 11.05
C CYS A 123 -14.59 6.95 9.63
N LEU A 124 -15.01 7.80 8.68
CA LEU A 124 -15.23 7.40 7.28
C LEU A 124 -13.95 6.84 6.64
N PHE A 125 -12.78 7.37 6.96
CA PHE A 125 -11.50 6.84 6.46
C PHE A 125 -11.22 5.44 7.01
N TYR A 126 -11.50 5.20 8.29
CA TYR A 126 -11.35 3.86 8.87
C TYR A 126 -12.36 2.88 8.28
N TYR A 127 -13.61 3.31 8.08
CA TYR A 127 -14.62 2.48 7.42
C TYR A 127 -14.16 2.11 6.00
N GLU A 128 -13.73 3.08 5.20
CA GLU A 128 -13.27 2.85 3.83
C GLU A 128 -12.06 1.91 3.78
N MET A 129 -11.06 2.15 4.64
CA MET A 129 -9.87 1.30 4.75
C MET A 129 -10.23 -0.15 5.06
N ASN A 130 -11.08 -0.36 6.09
CA ASN A 130 -11.43 -1.71 6.55
C ASN A 130 -12.39 -2.45 5.61
N THR A 131 -13.14 -1.75 4.76
CA THR A 131 -14.12 -2.37 3.85
C THR A 131 -13.60 -2.60 2.44
N HIS A 132 -12.74 -1.71 1.93
CA HIS A 132 -12.37 -1.71 0.50
C HIS A 132 -10.87 -1.83 0.23
N HIS A 133 -10.00 -1.39 1.13
CA HIS A 133 -8.55 -1.37 0.91
C HIS A 133 -7.77 -2.42 1.70
N GLY A 134 -8.42 -3.08 2.66
CA GLY A 134 -7.78 -4.06 3.55
C GLY A 134 -6.84 -3.40 4.57
N PHE A 135 -6.43 -4.16 5.60
CA PHE A 135 -5.49 -3.66 6.61
C PHE A 135 -4.04 -3.71 6.10
N TYR A 136 -3.19 -2.76 6.52
CA TYR A 136 -1.77 -2.75 6.17
C TYR A 136 -1.09 -4.09 6.49
N ALA A 137 -0.55 -4.76 5.46
CA ALA A 137 0.26 -5.97 5.60
C ALA A 137 1.44 -5.68 6.54
N GLY A 138 1.41 -6.26 7.74
CA GLY A 138 2.43 -6.05 8.78
C GLY A 138 1.92 -5.58 10.15
N SER A 139 0.61 -5.42 10.33
CA SER A 139 0.07 -4.98 11.63
C SER A 139 -0.36 -6.16 12.52
N ILE A 140 -0.21 -5.98 13.84
CA ILE A 140 -0.47 -6.96 14.92
C ILE A 140 -1.94 -7.46 14.98
N GLY A 141 -2.82 -6.98 14.10
CA GLY A 141 -4.25 -7.27 14.05
C GLY A 141 -4.75 -8.05 12.83
N ALA A 142 -3.89 -8.65 12.00
CA ALA A 142 -4.29 -9.48 10.84
C ALA A 142 -5.06 -10.78 11.20
N ARG A 143 -5.69 -10.85 12.38
CA ARG A 143 -6.56 -11.94 12.83
C ARG A 143 -7.95 -11.76 12.21
N GLY A 144 -8.27 -12.58 11.19
CA GLY A 144 -9.66 -12.89 10.81
C GLY A 144 -10.35 -12.00 9.77
N TRP A 145 -9.64 -11.28 8.91
CA TRP A 145 -10.22 -10.26 8.02
C TRP A 145 -10.40 -10.62 6.55
N VAL A 146 -11.56 -10.32 5.98
CA VAL A 146 -11.84 -10.34 4.53
C VAL A 146 -10.86 -9.43 3.76
N ILE A 147 -9.90 -10.00 3.01
CA ILE A 147 -8.95 -9.34 2.09
C ILE A 147 -9.69 -8.70 0.90
N ASN A 148 -10.75 -9.34 0.41
CA ASN A 148 -11.80 -8.78 -0.45
C ASN A 148 -13.05 -9.67 -0.36
N LYS A 149 -14.17 -9.30 -1.01
CA LYS A 149 -15.44 -10.07 -0.97
C LYS A 149 -15.30 -11.60 -1.17
N ASP A 150 -14.24 -12.05 -1.84
CA ASP A 150 -13.97 -13.44 -2.19
C ASP A 150 -12.84 -14.09 -1.35
N VAL A 151 -12.10 -13.32 -0.53
CA VAL A 151 -10.92 -13.80 0.20
C VAL A 151 -11.01 -13.40 1.66
N LYS A 152 -11.15 -14.38 2.57
CA LYS A 152 -11.00 -14.19 4.02
C LYS A 152 -9.55 -14.41 4.44
N ALA A 153 -8.95 -13.47 5.16
CA ALA A 153 -7.74 -13.71 5.93
C ALA A 153 -8.10 -14.75 6.98
N VAL A 154 -7.58 -15.93 6.69
CA VAL A 154 -7.70 -17.16 7.45
C VAL A 154 -7.32 -16.85 8.90
N HIS A 155 -7.95 -17.53 9.87
CA HIS A 155 -7.33 -17.71 11.18
C HIS A 155 -5.86 -18.08 10.92
N PRO A 156 -4.85 -17.36 11.45
CA PRO A 156 -3.49 -17.78 11.21
C PRO A 156 -3.27 -19.02 12.08
N GLU A 157 -3.67 -20.19 11.58
CA GLU A 157 -2.95 -21.41 11.88
C GLU A 157 -1.50 -21.10 11.53
N THR A 158 -0.66 -20.91 12.54
CA THR A 158 0.73 -20.62 12.31
C THR A 158 1.49 -21.94 12.24
N THR A 159 2.17 -22.19 11.14
CA THR A 159 3.07 -23.31 10.96
C THR A 159 4.51 -22.79 11.02
N ALA A 160 5.36 -23.52 11.74
CA ALA A 160 6.79 -23.21 11.77
C ALA A 160 7.44 -23.59 10.44
N ILE A 161 8.21 -22.65 9.88
CA ILE A 161 9.20 -22.97 8.86
C ILE A 161 10.51 -23.22 9.58
N LYS A 162 11.04 -24.44 9.48
CA LYS A 162 12.37 -24.80 10.01
C LYS A 162 13.33 -25.10 8.86
N LEU A 163 14.06 -24.07 8.45
CA LEU A 163 15.13 -24.13 7.45
C LEU A 163 16.47 -23.75 8.10
N GLU A 164 17.59 -24.09 7.46
CA GLU A 164 18.94 -23.82 7.96
C GLU A 164 19.14 -22.36 8.41
N ARG A 165 18.54 -21.41 7.69
CA ARG A 165 18.69 -19.96 7.93
C ARG A 165 17.41 -19.26 8.41
N MET A 166 16.35 -20.01 8.72
CA MET A 166 15.06 -19.42 9.13
C MET A 166 14.26 -20.37 10.03
N ASP A 167 13.93 -19.89 11.23
CA ASP A 167 13.01 -20.52 12.18
C ASP A 167 11.95 -19.49 12.59
N VAL A 168 10.85 -19.44 11.85
CA VAL A 168 9.77 -18.46 12.04
C VAL A 168 8.40 -19.10 11.88
N LEU A 169 7.38 -18.46 12.45
CA LEU A 169 5.97 -18.84 12.30
C LEU A 169 5.32 -18.04 11.17
N THR A 170 4.62 -18.71 10.25
CA THR A 170 3.76 -18.05 9.26
C THR A 170 2.53 -18.91 8.92
N SER A 171 1.68 -18.48 7.98
CA SER A 171 0.54 -19.26 7.49
C SER A 171 0.95 -20.63 6.94
N PRO A 172 0.09 -21.66 6.97
CA PRO A 172 0.50 -23.01 6.58
C PRO A 172 0.83 -23.11 5.10
N ASN A 173 0.11 -22.34 4.27
CA ASN A 173 0.36 -22.25 2.83
C ASN A 173 1.71 -21.61 2.52
N GLU A 174 2.02 -20.46 3.12
CA GLU A 174 3.30 -19.79 2.91
C GLU A 174 4.46 -20.66 3.43
N ALA A 175 4.28 -21.31 4.57
CA ALA A 175 5.28 -22.22 5.12
C ALA A 175 5.60 -23.38 4.17
N LYS A 176 4.56 -23.97 3.57
CA LYS A 176 4.70 -25.01 2.54
C LYS A 176 5.41 -24.45 1.29
N TRP A 177 4.95 -23.32 0.76
CA TRP A 177 5.48 -22.76 -0.48
C TRP A 177 6.95 -22.38 -0.36
N ILE A 178 7.34 -21.67 0.70
CA ILE A 178 8.74 -21.28 0.90
C ILE A 178 9.64 -22.51 1.00
N SER A 179 9.24 -23.50 1.80
CA SER A 179 10.01 -24.74 1.99
C SER A 179 10.19 -25.50 0.68
N GLU A 180 9.14 -25.57 -0.14
CA GLU A 180 9.18 -26.27 -1.41
C GLU A 180 9.99 -25.52 -2.47
N VAL A 181 9.90 -24.19 -2.56
CA VAL A 181 10.76 -23.38 -3.45
C VAL A 181 12.24 -23.53 -3.07
N VAL A 182 12.59 -23.45 -1.77
CA VAL A 182 13.96 -23.68 -1.29
C VAL A 182 14.48 -25.07 -1.68
N LYS A 183 13.61 -26.08 -1.58
CA LYS A 183 13.94 -27.44 -2.05
C LYS A 183 14.19 -27.47 -3.55
N ARG A 184 13.36 -26.84 -4.39
CA ARG A 184 13.54 -26.82 -5.86
C ARG A 184 14.80 -26.08 -6.29
N ILE A 185 15.09 -24.93 -5.68
CA ILE A 185 16.35 -24.22 -5.92
C ILE A 185 17.54 -25.15 -5.64
N SER A 186 17.46 -25.96 -4.59
CA SER A 186 18.51 -26.92 -4.23
C SER A 186 18.64 -28.12 -5.16
N VAL A 187 17.57 -28.48 -5.88
CA VAL A 187 17.62 -29.52 -6.93
C VAL A 187 18.29 -29.00 -8.20
N TYR A 188 17.97 -27.77 -8.61
CA TYR A 188 18.38 -27.23 -9.91
C TYR A 188 19.62 -26.32 -9.87
N SER A 189 20.16 -26.02 -8.68
CA SER A 189 21.33 -25.16 -8.53
C SER A 189 22.17 -25.55 -7.30
N LYS A 190 23.42 -25.10 -7.24
CA LYS A 190 24.34 -25.24 -6.11
C LYS A 190 24.48 -23.93 -5.34
N LYS A 191 25.02 -23.99 -4.12
CA LYS A 191 25.40 -22.77 -3.36
C LYS A 191 26.37 -21.94 -4.22
N GLY A 192 26.17 -20.63 -4.26
CA GLY A 192 26.94 -19.70 -5.08
C GLY A 192 26.47 -19.57 -6.55
N ASP A 193 25.62 -20.47 -7.04
CA ASP A 193 25.05 -20.31 -8.40
C ASP A 193 24.14 -19.07 -8.46
N PRO A 194 24.07 -18.39 -9.62
CA PRO A 194 23.12 -17.32 -9.83
C PRO A 194 21.70 -17.87 -9.92
N ILE A 195 20.77 -17.27 -9.19
CA ILE A 195 19.32 -17.43 -9.39
C ILE A 195 18.70 -16.06 -9.59
N LEU A 196 17.47 -15.99 -10.08
CA LEU A 196 16.74 -14.73 -10.21
C LEU A 196 15.36 -14.86 -9.58
N ALA A 197 15.07 -14.02 -8.59
CA ALA A 197 13.80 -14.02 -7.89
C ALA A 197 13.04 -12.71 -8.18
N LEU A 198 12.00 -12.78 -9.00
CA LEU A 198 11.22 -11.64 -9.48
C LEU A 198 9.75 -11.70 -9.07
N PRO A 199 9.06 -10.55 -8.99
CA PRO A 199 9.61 -9.20 -9.00
C PRO A 199 10.12 -8.73 -7.61
N LEU A 200 9.78 -9.44 -6.53
CA LEU A 200 9.97 -8.95 -5.15
C LEU A 200 10.25 -10.05 -4.10
N ASN A 201 11.07 -11.05 -4.44
CA ASN A 201 11.30 -12.20 -3.54
C ASN A 201 12.79 -12.44 -3.17
N PRO A 202 13.52 -11.43 -2.66
CA PRO A 202 14.95 -11.57 -2.35
C PRO A 202 15.24 -12.57 -1.23
N ILE A 203 14.22 -12.95 -0.45
CA ILE A 203 14.32 -13.96 0.61
C ILE A 203 14.97 -15.26 0.11
N PHE A 204 14.75 -15.65 -1.15
CA PHE A 204 15.31 -16.88 -1.69
C PHE A 204 16.83 -16.83 -1.86
N TYR A 205 17.44 -15.66 -2.11
CA TYR A 205 18.89 -15.54 -2.13
C TYR A 205 19.49 -15.89 -0.77
N PHE A 206 18.91 -15.30 0.29
CA PHE A 206 19.30 -15.55 1.66
C PHE A 206 19.05 -17.00 2.07
N LEU A 207 17.84 -17.53 1.89
CA LEU A 207 17.51 -18.89 2.37
C LEU A 207 18.33 -19.99 1.69
N THR A 208 18.89 -19.71 0.52
CA THR A 208 19.54 -20.73 -0.29
C THR A 208 21.05 -20.53 -0.49
N ASP A 209 21.66 -19.42 -0.05
CA ASP A 209 23.06 -19.10 -0.40
C ASP A 209 23.29 -19.04 -1.93
N ARG A 210 22.30 -18.52 -2.67
CA ARG A 210 22.41 -18.27 -4.12
C ARG A 210 22.61 -16.79 -4.38
N VAL A 211 23.32 -16.47 -5.45
CA VAL A 211 23.71 -15.11 -5.78
C VAL A 211 22.61 -14.46 -6.61
N ASN A 212 22.23 -13.22 -6.27
CA ASN A 212 21.48 -12.36 -7.19
C ASN A 212 22.47 -11.86 -8.27
N PRO A 213 22.30 -12.20 -9.55
CA PRO A 213 23.23 -11.76 -10.60
C PRO A 213 23.13 -10.26 -10.89
N THR A 214 22.10 -9.58 -10.37
CA THR A 214 21.77 -8.18 -10.63
C THR A 214 21.96 -7.31 -9.38
N PRO A 215 22.17 -5.99 -9.50
CA PRO A 215 22.24 -5.10 -8.34
C PRO A 215 20.87 -4.79 -7.70
N TYR A 216 19.77 -5.28 -8.28
CA TYR A 216 18.40 -4.97 -7.85
C TYR A 216 17.83 -6.12 -7.02
N GLU A 217 17.52 -5.87 -5.75
CA GLU A 217 16.81 -6.84 -4.90
C GLU A 217 15.34 -6.97 -5.27
N TRP A 218 14.75 -5.86 -5.76
CA TRP A 218 13.40 -5.77 -6.28
C TRP A 218 13.39 -5.12 -7.65
N VAL A 219 12.44 -5.52 -8.48
CA VAL A 219 12.13 -4.89 -9.76
C VAL A 219 10.67 -4.48 -9.68
N LEU A 220 10.42 -3.25 -9.25
CA LEU A 220 9.06 -2.69 -9.08
C LEU A 220 8.76 -1.64 -10.16
N PRO A 221 7.47 -1.35 -10.42
CA PRO A 221 7.07 -0.31 -11.36
C PRO A 221 7.75 1.03 -11.06
N GLY A 222 8.39 1.62 -12.08
CA GLY A 222 9.06 2.91 -11.99
C GLY A 222 10.47 2.89 -11.39
N MET A 223 11.02 1.72 -11.01
CA MET A 223 12.42 1.63 -10.53
C MET A 223 13.44 1.67 -11.66
N LEU A 224 13.14 1.01 -12.77
CA LEU A 224 14.01 0.94 -13.94
C LEU A 224 13.45 1.85 -15.03
N ASP A 225 14.31 2.68 -15.60
CA ASP A 225 14.10 3.24 -16.93
C ASP A 225 14.54 2.22 -17.98
N GLU A 226 14.25 2.48 -19.26
CA GLU A 226 14.54 1.56 -20.36
C GLU A 226 16.04 1.21 -20.45
N GLU A 227 16.93 2.18 -20.21
CA GLU A 227 18.39 1.97 -20.25
C GLU A 227 18.84 0.99 -19.17
N LYS A 228 18.40 1.19 -17.91
CA LYS A 228 18.71 0.27 -16.80
C LYS A 228 18.09 -1.10 -16.99
N GLU A 229 16.91 -1.16 -17.60
CA GLU A 229 16.29 -2.44 -17.92
C GLU A 229 17.13 -3.23 -18.93
N LEU A 230 17.62 -2.58 -19.99
CA LEU A 230 18.50 -3.20 -20.98
C LEU A 230 19.84 -3.61 -20.36
N GLU A 231 20.43 -2.78 -19.49
CA GLU A 231 21.65 -3.12 -18.73
C GLU A 231 21.44 -4.37 -17.86
N MET A 232 20.29 -4.48 -17.20
CA MET A 232 19.93 -5.66 -16.43
C MET A 232 19.79 -6.89 -17.34
N VAL A 233 19.21 -6.77 -18.53
CA VAL A 233 19.15 -7.87 -19.51
C VAL A 233 20.56 -8.31 -19.94
N GLU A 234 21.49 -7.38 -20.21
CA GLU A 234 22.88 -7.74 -20.54
C GLU A 234 23.58 -8.43 -19.37
N THR A 235 23.32 -7.98 -18.14
CA THR A 235 23.82 -8.64 -16.93
C THR A 235 23.30 -10.08 -16.82
N LEU A 236 22.02 -10.31 -17.10
CA LEU A 236 21.41 -11.64 -17.11
C LEU A 236 21.95 -12.53 -18.23
N LYS A 237 22.28 -11.96 -19.40
CA LYS A 237 22.95 -12.70 -20.48
C LYS A 237 24.38 -13.12 -20.09
N ALA A 238 25.13 -12.23 -19.44
CA ALA A 238 26.49 -12.49 -19.01
C ALA A 238 26.57 -13.49 -17.85
N LYS A 239 25.60 -13.45 -16.93
CA LYS A 239 25.51 -14.33 -15.75
C LYS A 239 24.13 -15.01 -15.70
N PRO A 240 23.85 -15.98 -16.59
CA PRO A 240 22.52 -16.57 -16.71
C PRO A 240 22.11 -17.32 -15.44
N PRO A 241 20.96 -16.95 -14.83
CA PRO A 241 20.37 -17.70 -13.73
C PRO A 241 20.22 -19.20 -14.01
N LYS A 242 20.55 -20.04 -13.03
CA LYS A 242 20.24 -21.48 -13.07
C LYS A 242 18.76 -21.76 -12.84
N VAL A 243 18.10 -20.90 -12.07
CA VAL A 243 16.68 -20.98 -11.72
C VAL A 243 16.12 -19.57 -11.69
N VAL A 244 14.94 -19.38 -12.27
CA VAL A 244 14.14 -18.16 -12.08
C VAL A 244 12.92 -18.50 -11.23
N ILE A 245 12.71 -17.74 -10.17
CA ILE A 245 11.54 -17.78 -9.31
C ILE A 245 10.71 -16.56 -9.66
N TYR A 246 9.67 -16.76 -10.46
CA TYR A 246 8.84 -15.69 -11.00
C TYR A 246 7.46 -15.71 -10.38
N VAL A 247 6.94 -14.54 -10.01
CA VAL A 247 5.55 -14.37 -9.58
C VAL A 247 4.85 -13.43 -10.55
N ASP A 248 3.81 -13.92 -11.22
CA ASP A 248 3.01 -13.12 -12.15
C ASP A 248 1.91 -12.35 -11.41
N ILE A 249 2.28 -11.20 -10.84
CA ILE A 249 1.38 -10.33 -10.08
C ILE A 249 1.28 -8.94 -10.68
N ALA A 250 0.06 -8.40 -10.62
CA ALA A 250 -0.22 -6.98 -10.82
C ALA A 250 0.08 -6.25 -9.51
N ILE A 251 1.17 -5.47 -9.45
CA ILE A 251 1.53 -4.72 -8.24
C ILE A 251 0.42 -3.72 -7.93
N ASP A 252 0.00 -3.67 -6.66
CA ASP A 252 -1.15 -2.87 -6.18
C ASP A 252 -2.49 -3.21 -6.86
N GLY A 253 -2.62 -4.40 -7.45
CA GLY A 253 -3.83 -4.83 -8.17
C GLY A 253 -4.04 -4.12 -9.51
N LYS A 254 -3.01 -3.46 -10.03
CA LYS A 254 -3.06 -2.68 -11.28
C LYS A 254 -2.41 -3.46 -12.42
N GLU A 255 -3.19 -3.81 -13.45
CA GLU A 255 -2.69 -4.64 -14.56
C GLU A 255 -1.53 -3.98 -15.30
N GLU A 256 -1.53 -2.66 -15.47
CA GLU A 256 -0.41 -1.91 -16.05
C GLU A 256 0.89 -2.03 -15.23
N ARG A 257 0.79 -2.48 -13.97
CA ARG A 257 1.91 -2.74 -13.04
C ARG A 257 2.28 -4.22 -12.94
N ARG A 258 1.95 -5.04 -13.93
CA ARG A 258 2.47 -6.40 -14.10
C ARG A 258 3.83 -6.36 -14.80
N LEU A 259 4.76 -7.27 -14.47
CA LEU A 259 6.16 -7.24 -14.98
C LEU A 259 6.22 -7.06 -16.51
N LYS A 260 5.39 -7.80 -17.25
CA LYS A 260 5.31 -7.72 -18.72
C LYS A 260 5.05 -6.32 -19.28
N ASN A 261 4.46 -5.42 -18.48
CA ASN A 261 4.04 -4.09 -18.88
C ASN A 261 5.06 -3.01 -18.46
N TYR A 262 5.63 -3.09 -17.26
CA TYR A 262 6.58 -2.08 -16.78
C TYR A 262 8.07 -2.46 -16.94
N ALA A 263 8.36 -3.73 -17.22
CA ALA A 263 9.69 -4.24 -17.56
C ALA A 263 9.60 -5.24 -18.73
N PRO A 264 9.21 -4.76 -19.93
CA PRO A 264 8.97 -5.61 -21.10
C PRO A 264 10.22 -6.30 -21.66
N HIS A 265 11.41 -5.70 -21.57
CA HIS A 265 12.66 -6.29 -22.05
C HIS A 265 13.13 -7.45 -21.17
N ILE A 266 13.03 -7.30 -19.85
CA ILE A 266 13.29 -8.39 -18.89
C ILE A 266 12.27 -9.52 -19.12
N TYR A 267 10.99 -9.19 -19.23
CA TYR A 267 9.94 -10.20 -19.47
C TYR A 267 10.19 -10.96 -20.78
N LYS A 268 10.53 -10.26 -21.87
CA LYS A 268 10.89 -10.87 -23.16
C LYS A 268 12.09 -11.80 -23.02
N TYR A 269 13.15 -11.37 -22.35
CA TYR A 269 14.32 -12.21 -22.07
C TYR A 269 13.94 -13.50 -21.34
N LEU A 270 13.07 -13.43 -20.33
CA LEU A 270 12.61 -14.62 -19.60
C LEU A 270 11.87 -15.60 -20.52
N VAL A 271 10.92 -15.12 -21.31
CA VAL A 271 10.12 -15.96 -22.22
C VAL A 271 11.00 -16.62 -23.29
N GLU A 272 11.98 -15.91 -23.82
CA GLU A 272 12.88 -16.42 -24.85
C GLU A 272 13.86 -17.47 -24.31
N ASN A 273 14.36 -17.32 -23.08
CA ASN A 273 15.49 -18.10 -22.58
C ASN A 273 15.12 -19.17 -21.53
N TYR A 274 13.95 -19.04 -20.90
CA TYR A 274 13.50 -19.92 -19.82
C TYR A 274 12.16 -20.59 -20.17
N ALA A 275 11.98 -21.81 -19.66
CA ALA A 275 10.75 -22.57 -19.79
C ALA A 275 10.15 -22.81 -18.40
N PHE A 276 8.81 -22.80 -18.34
CA PHE A 276 8.07 -23.17 -17.15
C PHE A 276 8.33 -24.64 -16.81
N GLN A 277 8.64 -24.90 -15.53
CA GLN A 277 8.84 -26.26 -15.00
C GLN A 277 7.68 -26.68 -14.10
N GLU A 278 7.38 -25.88 -13.07
CA GLU A 278 6.34 -26.18 -12.09
C GLU A 278 5.84 -24.89 -11.41
N MET A 279 4.68 -25.00 -10.76
CA MET A 279 4.09 -23.94 -9.94
C MET A 279 4.04 -24.39 -8.48
N ILE A 280 4.59 -23.58 -7.57
CA ILE A 280 4.57 -23.78 -6.13
C ILE A 280 3.85 -22.60 -5.50
N GLY A 281 2.56 -22.77 -5.19
CA GLY A 281 1.73 -21.65 -4.75
C GLY A 281 1.63 -20.58 -5.83
N LEU A 282 2.14 -19.39 -5.55
CA LEU A 282 2.20 -18.27 -6.50
C LEU A 282 3.53 -18.20 -7.28
N PHE A 283 4.50 -19.05 -6.95
CA PHE A 283 5.82 -19.05 -7.55
C PHE A 283 5.85 -19.97 -8.77
N GLN A 284 6.21 -19.41 -9.92
CA GLN A 284 6.57 -20.15 -11.11
C GLN A 284 8.07 -20.43 -11.07
N ILE A 285 8.45 -21.71 -11.17
CA ILE A 285 9.84 -22.12 -11.31
C ILE A 285 10.14 -22.22 -12.80
N LEU A 286 11.05 -21.39 -13.29
CA LEU A 286 11.50 -21.40 -14.67
C LEU A 286 12.96 -21.87 -14.74
N LEU A 287 13.25 -22.74 -15.70
CA LEU A 287 14.59 -23.29 -15.94
C LEU A 287 15.09 -22.86 -17.32
N PRO A 288 16.41 -22.73 -17.53
CA PRO A 288 16.97 -22.47 -18.85
C PRO A 288 16.47 -23.51 -19.85
N ARG A 289 16.05 -23.08 -21.05
CA ARG A 289 15.58 -23.98 -22.10
C ARG A 289 16.59 -25.07 -22.47
N THR A 290 17.89 -24.79 -22.30
CA THR A 290 18.98 -25.75 -22.52
C THR A 290 19.02 -26.88 -21.48
N GLN A 291 18.47 -26.69 -20.28
CA GLN A 291 18.45 -27.73 -19.24
C GLN A 291 17.28 -28.71 -19.37
N GLN A 292 16.16 -28.32 -19.98
CA GLN A 292 15.05 -29.25 -20.22
C GLN A 292 15.39 -30.36 -21.21
N GLY A 293 16.31 -30.11 -22.16
CA GLY A 293 16.78 -31.16 -23.09
C GLY A 293 17.62 -32.27 -22.43
N ASN A 294 18.20 -32.02 -21.24
CA ASN A 294 18.98 -33.00 -20.49
C ASN A 294 18.17 -33.73 -19.41
N LEU A 295 16.97 -33.23 -19.10
CA LEU A 295 15.99 -33.91 -18.24
C LEU A 295 15.09 -34.74 -19.17
N GLY A 296 15.67 -35.79 -19.75
CA GLY A 296 14.98 -36.68 -20.68
C GLY A 296 13.63 -37.12 -20.13
N PHE A 297 12.57 -36.74 -20.86
CA PHE A 297 11.34 -37.50 -20.94
C PHE A 297 11.48 -38.49 -22.11
#